data_AF-A0A2U1ZUP1-F1
#
_entry.id   AF-A0A2U1ZUP1-F1
#
_cell.length_a   1.000
_cell.length_b   1.000
_cell.length_c   1.000
_cell.angle_alpha   90.00
_cell.angle_beta   90.00
_cell.angle_gamma   90.00
#
_symmetry.space_group_name_H-M   'P 1'
#
loop_
_entity.id
_entity.type
_entity.pdbx_description
1 polymer ?
#
loop_
_entity_poly.entity_id
_entity_poly.type
_entity_poly.pdbx_seq_one_letter_code
_entity_poly.pdbx_strand_id
1 'polypeptide(L)'
;MSTPPASLRRPHSDTLFPPHDSSSLKPLADLLGGSTPARLQGPAGESVDLPADVYEVLVDVVSALRRGDAVTVAPVSVRLTTSQAAEMLGVSRPTLVKLLEDGELPYERPRKHRLVRLDDVLAYREKRSRQRRELLGEITRQPVADGLYDVDRTDYDEALRAMRRLKD
;
A
#
# COMPACT_ATOMS: atom_id res chain seq x y z
N MET A 1 -28.40 8.27 -34.71
CA MET A 1 -27.56 8.68 -33.55
C MET A 1 -26.80 7.44 -33.10
N SER A 2 -25.51 7.34 -33.43
CA SER A 2 -24.71 6.16 -33.17
C SER A 2 -23.97 6.35 -31.85
N THR A 3 -24.35 5.62 -30.81
CA THR A 3 -23.60 5.56 -29.55
C THR A 3 -22.28 4.83 -29.82
N PRO A 4 -21.11 5.47 -29.67
CA PRO A 4 -19.86 4.74 -29.83
C PRO A 4 -19.75 3.69 -28.71
N PRO A 5 -19.19 2.49 -29.00
CA PRO A 5 -18.96 1.49 -27.95
C PRO A 5 -18.00 2.08 -26.92
N ALA A 6 -18.25 1.77 -25.64
CA ALA A 6 -17.36 2.13 -24.54
C ALA A 6 -15.96 1.55 -24.83
N SER A 7 -15.06 2.41 -25.30
CA SER A 7 -13.67 2.07 -25.51
C SER A 7 -13.12 1.57 -24.17
N LEU A 8 -12.85 0.27 -24.05
CA LEU A 8 -12.06 -0.28 -22.96
C LEU A 8 -10.78 0.55 -22.90
N ARG A 9 -10.67 1.42 -21.89
CA ARG A 9 -9.55 2.34 -21.74
C ARG A 9 -8.27 1.50 -21.68
N ARG A 10 -7.26 1.97 -22.42
CA ARG A 10 -5.92 1.36 -22.51
C ARG A 10 -5.35 1.09 -21.10
N PRO A 11 -4.46 0.10 -20.92
CA PRO A 11 -3.80 -0.15 -19.64
C PRO A 11 -2.83 1.00 -19.33
N HIS A 12 -3.35 2.08 -18.78
CA HIS A 12 -2.59 3.07 -18.05
C HIS A 12 -2.93 2.89 -16.58
N SER A 13 -1.91 2.99 -15.73
CA SER A 13 -2.08 3.02 -14.29
C SER A 13 -2.93 4.23 -13.94
N ASP A 14 -4.22 4.02 -13.71
CA ASP A 14 -5.11 5.07 -13.26
C ASP A 14 -5.08 5.08 -11.73
N THR A 15 -4.52 6.14 -11.17
CA THR A 15 -4.58 6.40 -9.73
C THR A 15 -5.89 7.12 -9.43
N LEU A 16 -6.76 6.44 -8.68
CA LEU A 16 -7.98 7.00 -8.13
C LEU A 16 -7.64 7.70 -6.82
N PHE A 17 -7.89 9.00 -6.78
CA PHE A 17 -7.82 9.77 -5.54
C PHE A 17 -9.16 9.65 -4.80
N PRO A 18 -9.16 9.68 -3.45
CA PRO A 18 -10.38 9.69 -2.68
C PRO A 18 -11.27 10.88 -3.12
N PRO A 19 -12.59 10.68 -3.28
CA PRO A 19 -13.48 11.77 -3.63
C PRO A 19 -13.46 12.84 -2.53
N HIS A 20 -13.59 14.11 -2.92
CA HIS A 20 -13.67 15.23 -1.98
C HIS A 20 -14.83 15.10 -0.98
N ASP A 21 -15.85 14.33 -1.36
CA ASP A 21 -17.00 13.98 -0.53
C ASP A 21 -17.05 12.47 -0.27
N SER A 22 -16.60 12.06 0.92
CA SER A 22 -16.60 10.66 1.36
C SER A 22 -18.01 10.10 1.60
N SER A 23 -19.05 10.94 1.66
CA SER A 23 -20.43 10.48 1.80
C SER A 23 -20.93 9.74 0.56
N SER A 24 -20.40 10.08 -0.62
CA SER A 24 -20.70 9.40 -1.89
C SER A 24 -20.29 7.92 -1.92
N LEU A 25 -19.33 7.51 -1.09
CA LEU A 25 -18.85 6.14 -1.00
C LEU A 25 -19.60 5.29 0.04
N LYS A 26 -20.39 5.90 0.93
CA LYS A 26 -21.12 5.15 1.97
C LYS A 26 -22.08 4.11 1.37
N PRO A 27 -22.97 4.45 0.41
CA PRO A 27 -23.89 3.47 -0.15
C PRO A 27 -23.17 2.29 -0.80
N LEU A 28 -22.04 2.57 -1.46
CA LEU A 28 -21.22 1.55 -2.10
C LEU A 28 -20.52 0.66 -1.07
N ALA A 29 -19.99 1.23 0.01
CA ALA A 29 -19.36 0.47 1.07
C ALA A 29 -20.35 -0.40 1.86
N ASP A 30 -21.56 0.10 2.09
CA ASP A 30 -22.62 -0.66 2.75
C ASP A 30 -23.07 -1.84 1.88
N LEU A 31 -23.19 -1.63 0.55
CA LEU A 31 -23.50 -2.69 -0.41
C LEU A 31 -22.39 -3.75 -0.48
N LEU A 32 -21.13 -3.33 -0.46
CA LEU A 32 -19.96 -4.22 -0.46
C LEU A 32 -19.69 -4.89 0.90
N GLY A 33 -20.42 -4.53 1.97
CA GLY A 33 -20.40 -5.24 3.25
C GLY A 33 -21.34 -6.44 3.32
N GLY A 34 -22.12 -6.69 2.26
CA GLY A 34 -23.03 -7.83 2.14
C GLY A 34 -22.35 -9.16 1.80
N SER A 35 -23.15 -10.20 1.61
CA SER A 35 -22.68 -11.53 1.18
C SER A 35 -22.83 -11.72 -0.34
N THR A 36 -21.97 -12.56 -0.91
CA THR A 36 -22.08 -13.01 -2.31
C THR A 36 -23.36 -13.85 -2.53
N PRO A 37 -23.93 -13.88 -3.74
CA PRO A 37 -23.40 -13.37 -5.01
C PRO A 37 -23.68 -11.88 -5.26
N ALA A 38 -22.66 -11.14 -5.70
CA ALA A 38 -22.79 -9.76 -6.17
C ALA A 38 -22.92 -9.71 -7.70
N ARG A 39 -23.67 -8.74 -8.22
CA ARG A 39 -23.84 -8.53 -9.67
C ARG A 39 -23.47 -7.09 -10.02
N LEU A 40 -22.73 -6.93 -11.12
CA LEU A 40 -22.44 -5.62 -11.69
C LEU A 40 -23.53 -5.27 -12.70
N GLN A 41 -24.19 -4.12 -12.52
CA GLN A 41 -25.13 -3.58 -13.49
C GLN A 41 -24.42 -2.57 -14.39
N GLY A 42 -24.48 -2.80 -15.69
CA GLY A 42 -23.98 -1.88 -16.69
C GLY A 42 -24.94 -0.71 -16.95
N PRO A 43 -24.48 0.32 -17.66
CA PRO A 43 -25.24 1.56 -17.87
C PRO A 43 -26.49 1.37 -18.75
N ALA A 44 -26.58 0.28 -19.52
CA ALA A 44 -27.77 -0.07 -20.29
C ALA A 44 -28.71 -1.06 -19.56
N GLY A 45 -28.45 -1.34 -18.28
CA GLY A 45 -29.27 -2.20 -17.43
C GLY A 45 -28.92 -3.69 -17.52
N GLU A 46 -27.93 -4.06 -18.34
CA GLU A 46 -27.34 -5.39 -18.38
C GLU A 46 -26.71 -5.76 -17.03
N SER A 47 -26.75 -7.03 -16.65
CA SER A 47 -26.15 -7.49 -15.38
C SER A 47 -25.28 -8.71 -15.58
N VAL A 48 -24.12 -8.71 -14.95
CA VAL A 48 -23.16 -9.82 -14.94
C VAL A 48 -22.82 -10.20 -13.51
N ASP A 49 -22.67 -11.49 -13.24
CA ASP A 49 -22.24 -11.97 -11.94
C ASP A 49 -20.78 -11.60 -11.73
N LEU A 50 -20.47 -11.03 -10.57
CA LEU A 50 -19.12 -10.60 -10.26
C LEU A 50 -18.32 -11.78 -9.68
N PRO A 51 -17.18 -12.16 -10.28
CA PRO A 51 -16.30 -13.17 -9.70
C PRO A 51 -15.85 -12.77 -8.29
N ALA A 52 -15.69 -13.73 -7.39
CA ALA A 52 -15.29 -13.48 -6.00
C ALA A 52 -13.99 -12.66 -5.90
N ASP A 53 -12.97 -13.01 -6.69
CA ASP A 53 -11.70 -12.29 -6.69
C ASP A 53 -11.85 -10.80 -7.06
N VAL A 54 -12.74 -10.48 -7.99
CA VAL A 54 -13.01 -9.09 -8.40
C VAL A 54 -13.81 -8.36 -7.32
N TYR A 55 -14.74 -9.06 -6.66
CA TYR A 55 -15.50 -8.50 -5.54
C TYR A 55 -14.58 -8.09 -4.39
N GLU A 56 -13.67 -8.95 -3.96
CA GLU A 56 -12.69 -8.65 -2.89
C GLU A 56 -11.82 -7.44 -3.24
N VAL A 57 -11.35 -7.34 -4.49
CA VAL A 57 -10.59 -6.16 -4.94
C VAL A 57 -11.43 -4.89 -4.80
N LEU A 58 -12.72 -4.91 -5.15
CA LEU A 58 -13.58 -3.73 -4.99
C LEU A 58 -13.78 -3.34 -3.52
N VAL A 59 -13.93 -4.33 -2.62
CA VAL A 59 -14.00 -4.11 -1.16
C VAL A 59 -12.74 -3.39 -0.68
N ASP A 60 -11.56 -3.84 -1.11
CA ASP A 60 -10.28 -3.24 -0.75
C ASP A 60 -10.15 -1.80 -1.28
N VAL A 61 -10.49 -1.57 -2.56
CA VAL A 61 -10.44 -0.24 -3.18
C VAL A 61 -11.34 0.74 -2.43
N VAL A 62 -12.61 0.38 -2.19
CA VAL A 62 -13.56 1.26 -1.51
C VAL A 62 -13.13 1.53 -0.06
N SER A 63 -12.61 0.52 0.63
CA SER A 63 -12.09 0.66 1.98
C SER A 63 -10.90 1.63 2.05
N ALA A 64 -9.97 1.54 1.09
CA ALA A 64 -8.84 2.45 0.99
C ALA A 64 -9.27 3.90 0.70
N LEU A 65 -10.15 4.10 -0.28
CA LEU A 65 -10.67 5.44 -0.61
C LEU A 65 -11.42 6.08 0.57
N ARG A 66 -12.16 5.29 1.36
CA ARG A 66 -12.84 5.78 2.58
C ARG A 66 -11.88 6.24 3.67
N ARG A 67 -10.67 5.66 3.75
CA ARG A 67 -9.62 6.12 4.67
C ARG A 67 -8.89 7.36 4.16
N GLY A 68 -9.17 7.81 2.94
CA GLY A 68 -8.44 8.90 2.29
C GLY A 68 -7.16 8.44 1.58
N ASP A 69 -6.98 7.13 1.40
CA ASP A 69 -5.84 6.59 0.67
C ASP A 69 -6.11 6.69 -0.84
N ALA A 70 -5.11 7.14 -1.61
CA ALA A 70 -5.15 7.02 -3.07
C ALA A 70 -4.91 5.55 -3.47
N VAL A 71 -5.62 5.08 -4.50
CA VAL A 71 -5.56 3.69 -4.97
C VAL A 71 -5.12 3.67 -6.43
N THR A 72 -4.11 2.86 -6.74
CA THR A 72 -3.65 2.62 -8.12
C THR A 72 -3.97 1.20 -8.54
N VAL A 73 -4.69 1.03 -9.64
CA VAL A 73 -4.89 -0.27 -10.29
C VAL A 73 -3.96 -0.35 -11.49
N ALA A 74 -3.04 -1.32 -11.50
CA ALA A 74 -2.08 -1.52 -12.58
C ALA A 74 -1.93 -3.01 -12.89
N PRO A 75 -1.82 -3.40 -14.17
CA PRO A 75 -1.46 -4.76 -14.52
C PRO A 75 -0.08 -5.11 -13.94
N VAL A 76 0.04 -6.31 -13.38
CA VAL A 76 1.29 -6.86 -12.83
C VAL A 76 2.41 -6.99 -13.87
N SER A 77 2.05 -7.16 -15.15
CA SER A 77 3.01 -7.19 -16.26
C SER A 77 3.60 -5.83 -16.65
N VAL A 78 3.23 -4.74 -15.96
CA VAL A 78 3.76 -3.40 -16.24
C VAL A 78 5.25 -3.33 -15.90
N ARG A 79 6.01 -2.77 -16.84
CA ARG A 79 7.40 -2.36 -16.64
C ARG A 79 7.42 -0.93 -16.15
N LEU A 80 8.05 -0.72 -15.01
CA LEU A 80 8.23 0.57 -14.37
C LEU A 80 9.58 1.16 -14.74
N THR A 81 9.60 2.47 -14.93
CA THR A 81 10.86 3.22 -14.94
C THR A 81 11.48 3.22 -13.55
N THR A 82 12.79 3.50 -13.45
CA THR A 82 13.45 3.68 -12.15
C THR A 82 12.80 4.76 -11.29
N SER A 83 12.17 5.77 -11.89
CA SER A 83 11.50 6.82 -11.12
C SER A 83 10.23 6.29 -10.47
N GLN A 84 9.37 5.60 -11.24
CA GLN A 84 8.13 5.00 -10.74
C GLN A 84 8.41 3.92 -9.67
N ALA A 85 9.38 3.04 -9.90
CA ALA A 85 9.75 2.03 -8.93
C ALA A 85 10.31 2.65 -7.62
N ALA A 86 11.05 3.75 -7.71
CA ALA A 86 11.60 4.42 -6.53
C ALA A 86 10.49 5.08 -5.70
N GLU A 87 9.53 5.73 -6.37
CA GLU A 87 8.33 6.29 -5.76
C GLU A 87 7.51 5.22 -5.03
N MET A 88 7.27 4.08 -5.68
CA MET A 88 6.52 2.96 -5.08
C MET A 88 7.21 2.34 -3.87
N LEU A 89 8.54 2.34 -3.84
CA LEU A 89 9.32 1.83 -2.70
C LEU A 89 9.56 2.89 -1.62
N GLY A 90 9.18 4.15 -1.85
CA GLY A 90 9.43 5.26 -0.92
C GLY A 90 10.92 5.56 -0.73
N VAL A 91 11.73 5.36 -1.78
CA VAL A 91 13.19 5.61 -1.74
C VAL A 91 13.62 6.61 -2.80
N SER A 92 14.82 7.18 -2.64
CA SER A 92 15.38 8.05 -3.67
C SER A 92 15.72 7.25 -4.95
N ARG A 93 15.64 7.89 -6.12
CA ARG A 93 16.05 7.26 -7.38
C ARG A 93 17.51 6.76 -7.36
N PRO A 94 18.50 7.51 -6.83
CA PRO A 94 19.85 7.00 -6.64
C PRO A 94 19.91 5.73 -5.77
N THR A 95 19.12 5.67 -4.70
CA THR A 95 19.02 4.47 -3.84
C THR A 95 18.50 3.28 -4.63
N LEU A 96 17.42 3.46 -5.42
CA LEU A 96 16.93 2.39 -6.28
C LEU A 96 18.00 1.92 -7.26
N VAL A 97 18.72 2.84 -7.91
CA VAL A 97 19.77 2.49 -8.86
C VAL A 97 20.85 1.63 -8.21
N LYS A 98 21.25 1.93 -6.97
CA LYS A 98 22.17 1.06 -6.21
C LYS A 98 21.59 -0.34 -6.02
N LEU A 99 20.33 -0.46 -5.56
CA LEU A 99 19.68 -1.77 -5.40
C LEU A 99 19.66 -2.59 -6.70
N LEU A 100 19.46 -1.92 -7.84
CA LEU A 100 19.52 -2.58 -9.15
C LEU A 100 20.94 -3.05 -9.49
N GLU A 101 21.95 -2.21 -9.24
CA GLU A 101 23.35 -2.51 -9.54
C GLU A 101 23.94 -3.57 -8.61
N ASP A 102 23.48 -3.62 -7.36
CA ASP A 102 23.84 -4.61 -6.35
C ASP A 102 23.13 -5.96 -6.58
N GLY A 103 22.20 -6.04 -7.53
CA GLY A 103 21.47 -7.27 -7.86
C GLY A 103 20.33 -7.61 -6.89
N GLU A 104 20.03 -6.73 -5.94
CA GLU A 104 18.94 -6.90 -4.96
C GLU A 104 17.55 -6.84 -5.60
N LEU A 105 17.44 -6.16 -6.75
CA LEU A 105 16.21 -6.05 -7.51
C LEU A 105 16.48 -6.25 -9.01
N PRO A 106 15.83 -7.23 -9.67
CA PRO A 106 15.97 -7.47 -11.10
C PRO A 106 15.59 -6.25 -11.94
N TYR A 107 16.28 -6.05 -13.06
CA TYR A 107 15.89 -5.06 -14.07
C TYR A 107 16.28 -5.51 -15.46
N GLU A 108 15.63 -4.93 -16.45
CA GLU A 108 15.95 -5.11 -17.86
C GLU A 108 16.44 -3.79 -18.48
N ARG A 109 17.30 -3.89 -19.49
CA ARG A 109 17.72 -2.75 -20.32
C ARG A 109 17.46 -3.07 -21.80
N PRO A 110 16.19 -3.10 -22.25
CA PRO A 110 15.88 -3.38 -23.65
C PRO A 110 16.36 -2.28 -24.60
N ARG A 111 16.59 -1.06 -24.09
CA ARG A 111 17.21 0.07 -24.81
C ARG A 111 18.14 0.85 -23.88
N LYS A 112 17.92 2.15 -23.71
CA LYS A 112 18.79 3.07 -22.94
C LYS A 112 18.47 3.14 -21.44
N HIS A 113 17.23 2.86 -21.05
CA HIS A 113 16.77 3.01 -19.67
C HIS A 113 16.57 1.66 -18.98
N ARG A 114 16.87 1.61 -17.68
CA ARG A 114 16.54 0.47 -16.81
C ARG A 114 15.03 0.44 -16.58
N LEU A 115 14.44 -0.72 -16.78
CA LEU A 115 13.03 -1.00 -16.52
C LEU A 115 12.94 -2.13 -15.50
N VAL A 116 12.02 -2.01 -14.55
CA VAL A 116 11.81 -2.95 -13.45
C VAL A 116 10.39 -3.49 -13.56
N ARG A 117 10.16 -4.80 -13.41
CA ARG A 117 8.79 -5.32 -13.41
C ARG A 117 8.09 -4.95 -12.11
N LEU A 118 6.81 -4.62 -12.18
CA LEU A 118 6.02 -4.29 -10.99
C LEU A 118 6.03 -5.44 -9.97
N ASP A 119 5.91 -6.69 -10.41
CA ASP A 119 5.98 -7.88 -9.54
C ASP A 119 7.25 -7.91 -8.70
N ASP A 120 8.40 -7.64 -9.33
CA ASP A 120 9.70 -7.67 -8.66
C ASP A 120 9.77 -6.55 -7.60
N VAL A 121 9.22 -5.36 -7.90
CA VAL A 121 9.13 -4.24 -6.96
C VAL A 121 8.25 -4.60 -5.75
N LEU A 122 7.09 -5.20 -5.99
CA LEU A 122 6.17 -5.60 -4.93
C LEU A 122 6.75 -6.71 -4.05
N ALA A 123 7.37 -7.72 -4.67
CA ALA A 123 8.05 -8.81 -3.96
C ALA A 123 9.21 -8.29 -3.10
N TYR A 124 10.00 -7.36 -3.62
CA TYR A 124 11.07 -6.72 -2.86
C TYR A 124 10.53 -5.91 -1.67
N ARG A 125 9.45 -5.13 -1.87
CA ARG A 125 8.80 -4.38 -0.79
C ARG A 125 8.34 -5.30 0.34
N GLU A 126 7.73 -6.42 0.00
CA GLU A 126 7.27 -7.41 0.97
C GLU A 126 8.42 -8.10 1.70
N LYS A 127 9.48 -8.51 0.99
CA LYS A 127 10.72 -9.04 1.58
C LYS A 127 11.29 -8.08 2.61
N ARG A 128 11.42 -6.79 2.27
CA ARG A 128 11.93 -5.74 3.17
C ARG A 128 11.02 -5.51 4.38
N SER A 129 9.71 -5.53 4.19
CA SER A 129 8.74 -5.39 5.28
C SER A 129 8.84 -6.55 6.27
N ARG A 130 8.98 -7.79 5.77
CA ARG A 130 9.19 -8.97 6.60
C ARG A 130 10.50 -8.90 7.39
N GLN A 131 11.62 -8.60 6.73
CA GLN A 131 12.93 -8.43 7.40
C GLN A 131 12.89 -7.35 8.49
N ARG A 132 12.20 -6.24 8.24
CA ARG A 132 12.04 -5.16 9.24
C ARG A 132 11.25 -5.66 10.45
N ARG A 133 10.16 -6.41 10.24
CA ARG A 133 9.36 -6.98 11.33
C ARG A 133 10.14 -8.03 12.12
N GLU A 134 10.93 -8.86 11.46
CA GLU A 134 11.81 -9.85 12.10
C GLU A 134 12.84 -9.17 13.01
N LEU A 135 13.58 -8.18 12.49
CA LEU A 135 14.57 -7.43 13.26
C LEU A 135 13.94 -6.67 14.45
N LEU A 136 12.79 -6.02 14.25
CA LEU A 136 12.07 -5.37 15.35
C LEU A 136 11.58 -6.39 16.39
N GLY A 137 11.19 -7.60 15.96
CA GLY A 137 10.84 -8.69 16.86
C GLY A 137 12.02 -9.19 17.68
N GLU A 138 13.22 -9.25 17.09
CA GLU A 138 14.46 -9.59 17.79
C GLU A 138 14.84 -8.51 18.81
N ILE A 139 14.79 -7.23 18.40
CA ILE A 139 15.06 -6.07 19.27
C ILE A 139 14.04 -6.00 20.43
N THR A 140 12.80 -6.49 20.26
CA THR A 140 11.81 -6.54 21.34
C THR A 140 11.97 -7.79 22.24
N ARG A 141 12.62 -8.86 21.75
CA ARG A 141 12.87 -10.08 22.53
C ARG A 141 14.10 -10.00 23.42
N GLN A 142 15.15 -9.28 23.01
CA GLN A 142 16.38 -9.11 23.81
C GLN A 142 16.21 -8.30 25.12
N PRO A 143 15.38 -7.24 25.22
CA PRO A 143 15.27 -6.42 26.43
C PRO A 143 14.54 -7.10 27.58
N VAL A 144 13.80 -8.19 27.32
CA VAL A 144 13.15 -9.00 28.37
C VAL A 144 14.14 -9.99 28.99
N ALA A 145 15.14 -10.44 28.23
CA ALA A 145 16.14 -11.40 28.70
C ALA A 145 17.29 -10.72 29.47
N ASP A 146 17.67 -9.51 29.09
CA ASP A 146 18.81 -8.78 29.70
C ASP A 146 18.41 -7.79 30.82
N GLY A 147 17.13 -7.74 31.21
CA GLY A 147 16.67 -6.92 32.35
C GLY A 147 16.79 -5.40 32.16
N LEU A 148 16.91 -4.92 30.91
CA LEU A 148 17.24 -3.51 30.62
C LEU A 148 16.05 -2.53 30.71
N TYR A 149 14.85 -3.03 31.05
CA TYR A 149 13.70 -2.23 31.44
C TYR A 149 13.15 -2.66 32.80
N ASP A 150 14.02 -2.75 33.80
CA ASP A 150 13.59 -2.65 35.21
C ASP A 150 13.78 -1.20 35.68
N VAL A 151 13.08 -0.27 35.02
CA VAL A 151 12.83 1.04 35.62
C VAL A 151 11.44 0.93 36.18
N ASP A 152 11.36 0.70 37.49
CA ASP A 152 10.08 0.69 38.19
C ASP A 152 9.37 2.02 37.87
N ARG A 153 8.08 1.93 37.54
CA ARG A 153 7.27 3.10 37.14
C ARG A 153 7.31 4.19 38.23
N THR A 154 7.55 3.76 39.46
CA THR A 154 7.76 4.55 40.66
C THR A 154 8.98 5.49 40.58
N ASP A 155 10.09 5.04 39.97
CA ASP A 155 11.33 5.83 39.85
C ASP A 155 11.16 6.99 38.85
N TYR A 156 10.40 6.75 37.78
CA TYR A 156 10.12 7.78 36.77
C TYR A 156 9.22 8.89 37.31
N ASP A 157 8.21 8.52 38.11
CA ASP A 157 7.30 9.45 38.75
C ASP A 157 8.00 10.28 39.84
N GLU A 158 8.96 9.69 40.57
CA GLU A 158 9.76 10.41 41.56
C GLU A 158 10.73 11.41 40.90
N ALA A 159 11.41 10.99 39.82
CA ALA A 159 12.29 11.86 39.05
C ALA A 159 11.53 13.07 38.46
N LEU A 160 10.30 12.86 37.95
CA LEU A 160 9.45 13.93 37.45
C LEU A 160 8.95 14.87 38.56
N ARG A 161 8.64 14.35 39.76
CA ARG A 161 8.27 15.17 40.93
C ARG A 161 9.44 16.01 41.44
N ALA A 162 10.64 15.45 41.45
CA ALA A 162 11.86 16.16 41.82
C ALA A 162 12.16 17.31 40.85
N MET A 163 12.04 17.07 39.54
CA MET A 163 12.20 18.12 38.52
C MET A 163 11.14 19.23 38.62
N ARG A 164 9.92 18.91 39.07
CA ARG A 164 8.87 19.91 39.30
C ARG A 164 9.14 20.82 40.50
N ARG A 165 9.86 20.32 41.52
CA ARG A 165 10.21 21.09 42.74
C ARG A 165 11.43 22.00 42.56
N LEU A 166 12.23 21.78 41.52
CA LEU A 166 13.42 22.59 41.20
C LEU A 166 13.09 23.82 40.33
N LYS A 167 11.81 24.03 39.99
CA LYS A 167 11.37 25.13 39.13
C LYS A 167 10.53 26.21 39.84
N ASP A 168 10.43 26.13 41.17
CA ASP A 168 9.92 27.20 42.05
C ASP A 168 11.08 27.82 42.85
#